data_AF-A0A5C6B8K4-F1
#
_entry.id   AF-A0A5C6B8K4-F1
#
_cell.length_a   1.000
_cell.length_b   1.000
_cell.length_c   1.000
_cell.angle_alpha   90.00
_cell.angle_beta   90.00
_cell.angle_gamma   90.00
#
_symmetry.space_group_name_H-M   'P 1'
#
loop_
_entity.id
_entity.type
_entity.pdbx_description
1 polymer ?
#
loop_
_entity_poly.entity_id
_entity_poly.type
_entity_poly.pdbx_seq_one_letter_code
_entity_poly.pdbx_strand_id
1 'polypeptide(L)'
;MPKPFYGLDRRGLLCAAAAGVVGSILPRNVLLAGDSTVNKRVGFCKAKSVLIVLLSGGPSQLDTLDPKPDAPAEVRGEFTPISTTIPGDQVCEHLPKLAQQTNRWAIVRTLAHREHNHLLATHVALTGRPTPVPRGGSDLDRVETRNEFPNYASALDFIRPRSDGMPSGVSLPNYLIEGPLTWPGQHSS
;
A
#
# COMPACT_ATOMS: atom_id res chain seq x y z
N MET A 1 29.87 38.99 -20.66
CA MET A 1 30.08 38.74 -19.23
C MET A 1 28.71 38.60 -18.55
N PRO A 2 28.37 37.47 -17.91
CA PRO A 2 27.15 37.35 -17.13
C PRO A 2 27.31 38.04 -15.77
N LYS A 3 26.28 38.76 -15.30
CA LYS A 3 26.26 39.35 -13.96
C LYS A 3 26.08 38.23 -12.91
N PRO A 4 26.77 38.27 -11.76
CA PRO A 4 26.56 37.28 -10.71
C PRO A 4 25.20 37.48 -10.05
N PHE A 5 24.44 36.39 -9.93
CA PHE A 5 23.08 36.34 -9.38
C PHE A 5 23.04 36.16 -7.85
N TYR A 6 23.98 36.73 -7.08
CA TYR A 6 23.87 36.68 -5.62
C TYR A 6 24.45 37.95 -5.00
N GLY A 7 23.58 38.93 -4.80
CA GLY A 7 23.84 40.07 -3.92
C GLY A 7 22.53 40.41 -3.24
N LEU A 8 22.46 40.19 -1.92
CA LEU A 8 21.34 40.68 -1.11
C LEU A 8 21.20 42.18 -1.38
N ASP A 9 20.14 42.58 -2.07
CA ASP A 9 19.87 43.99 -2.25
C ASP A 9 19.42 44.59 -0.91
N ARG A 10 19.53 45.92 -0.76
CA ARG A 10 19.15 46.62 0.48
C ARG A 10 17.72 46.27 0.90
N ARG A 11 16.84 46.03 -0.06
CA ARG A 11 15.45 45.65 0.16
C ARG A 11 15.34 44.23 0.72
N GLY A 12 16.07 43.26 0.18
CA GLY A 12 16.15 41.89 0.67
C GLY A 12 16.71 41.82 2.08
N LEU A 13 17.74 42.61 2.39
CA LEU A 13 18.26 42.73 3.76
C LEU A 13 17.22 43.30 4.73
N LEU A 14 16.52 44.36 4.35
CA LEU A 14 15.47 44.97 5.18
C LEU A 14 14.27 44.04 5.37
N CYS A 15 13.87 43.32 4.32
CA CYS A 15 12.81 42.32 4.41
C CYS A 15 13.18 41.17 5.35
N ALA A 16 14.41 40.64 5.26
CA ALA A 16 14.87 39.57 6.15
C ALA A 16 14.96 40.04 7.61
N ALA A 17 15.48 41.25 7.85
CA ALA A 17 15.56 41.83 9.19
C ALA A 17 14.17 42.06 9.80
N ALA A 18 13.22 42.62 9.03
CA ALA A 18 11.84 42.83 9.47
C ALA A 18 11.14 41.51 9.82
N ALA A 19 11.34 40.46 9.00
CA ALA A 19 10.80 39.13 9.28
C ALA A 19 11.37 38.52 10.58
N GLY A 20 12.67 38.71 10.85
CA GLY A 20 13.31 38.26 12.10
C GLY A 20 12.76 38.96 13.34
N VAL A 21 12.56 40.29 13.27
CA VAL A 21 11.98 41.07 14.37
C VAL A 21 10.54 40.63 14.63
N VAL A 22 9.71 40.48 13.59
CA VAL A 22 8.33 40.01 13.72
C VAL A 22 8.27 38.58 14.28
N GLY A 23 9.17 37.70 13.87
CA GLY A 23 9.27 36.35 14.42
C GLY A 23 9.62 36.32 15.92
N SER A 24 10.35 37.31 16.42
CA SER A 24 10.80 37.39 17.82
C SER A 24 9.74 37.93 18.80
N ILE A 25 8.77 38.70 18.30
CA ILE A 25 7.66 39.26 19.11
C ILE A 25 6.44 38.33 19.14
N LEU A 26 6.40 37.29 18.30
CA LEU A 26 5.35 36.29 18.37
C LEU A 26 5.52 35.46 19.67
N PRO A 27 4.45 35.28 20.47
CA PRO A 27 4.53 34.42 21.64
C PRO A 27 5.00 33.04 21.21
N ARG A 28 5.98 32.47 21.91
CA ARG A 28 6.58 31.16 21.62
C ARG A 28 5.51 30.05 21.51
N ASN A 29 4.35 30.24 22.14
CA ASN A 29 3.18 29.38 22.12
C ASN A 29 2.49 29.34 20.74
N VAL A 30 2.56 30.45 19.98
CA VAL A 30 2.07 30.56 18.59
C VAL A 30 3.10 29.97 17.62
N LEU A 31 4.40 30.13 17.90
CA LEU A 31 5.48 29.50 17.14
C LEU A 31 5.50 27.96 17.31
N LEU A 32 5.16 27.49 18.52
CA LEU A 32 5.02 26.08 18.89
C LEU A 32 3.60 25.54 18.67
N ALA A 33 2.68 26.32 18.09
CA ALA A 33 1.35 25.81 17.72
C ALA A 33 1.40 24.73 16.60
N GLY A 34 2.59 24.46 16.06
CA GLY A 34 2.88 23.30 15.21
C GLY A 34 3.18 22.01 15.99
N ASP A 35 3.48 22.07 17.28
CA ASP A 35 3.48 20.89 18.15
C ASP A 35 2.04 20.61 18.56
N SER A 36 1.30 20.07 17.60
CA SER A 36 0.14 19.27 17.91
C SER A 36 0.58 18.29 18.99
N THR A 37 0.08 18.48 20.22
CA THR A 37 -0.05 17.38 21.15
C THR A 37 -0.83 16.32 20.39
N VAL A 38 -0.10 15.38 19.77
CA VAL A 38 -0.68 14.22 19.13
C VAL A 38 -1.30 13.46 20.29
N ASN A 39 -2.54 13.82 20.59
CA ASN A 39 -3.43 13.00 21.36
C ASN A 39 -3.42 11.69 20.59
N LYS A 40 -2.64 10.70 21.10
CA LYS A 40 -2.45 9.40 20.46
C LYS A 40 -3.84 8.83 20.27
N ARG A 41 -4.41 9.06 19.09
CA ARG A 41 -5.72 8.54 18.72
C ARG A 41 -5.65 7.05 19.01
N VAL A 42 -6.56 6.58 19.86
CA VAL A 42 -6.77 5.16 20.12
C VAL A 42 -6.95 4.50 18.74
N GLY A 43 -5.97 3.71 18.31
CA GLY A 43 -5.92 3.12 16.97
C GLY A 43 -4.62 3.30 16.19
N PHE A 44 -3.73 4.23 16.56
CA PHE A 44 -2.42 4.42 15.89
C PHE A 44 -1.27 3.79 16.70
N CYS A 45 -1.45 2.54 17.13
CA CYS A 45 -0.36 1.76 17.68
C CYS A 45 0.49 1.17 16.53
N LYS A 46 1.79 1.03 16.77
CA LYS A 46 2.67 0.34 15.83
C LYS A 46 2.27 -1.14 15.75
N ALA A 47 2.02 -1.64 14.54
CA ALA A 47 1.81 -3.07 14.31
C ALA A 47 3.06 -3.85 14.77
N LYS A 48 2.85 -4.94 15.52
CA LYS A 48 3.95 -5.81 16.01
C LYS A 48 4.46 -6.72 14.90
N SER A 49 3.55 -7.28 14.12
CA SER A 49 3.78 -8.15 12.96
C SER A 49 2.72 -7.87 11.91
N VAL A 50 3.04 -8.18 10.65
CA VAL A 50 2.12 -8.09 9.51
C VAL A 50 2.13 -9.44 8.82
N LEU A 51 0.94 -9.98 8.55
CA LEU A 51 0.74 -11.17 7.72
C LEU A 51 0.02 -10.75 6.45
N ILE A 52 0.58 -11.09 5.31
CA ILE A 52 -0.06 -10.89 4.00
C ILE A 52 -0.57 -12.24 3.53
N VAL A 53 -1.88 -12.35 3.37
CA VAL A 53 -2.55 -13.53 2.80
C VAL A 53 -2.90 -13.19 1.37
N LEU A 54 -2.10 -13.67 0.41
CA LEU A 54 -2.38 -13.52 -1.01
C LEU A 54 -3.10 -14.78 -1.51
N LEU A 55 -4.36 -14.61 -1.92
CA LEU A 55 -5.16 -15.68 -2.51
C LEU A 55 -4.89 -15.75 -4.02
N SER A 56 -3.81 -16.44 -4.40
CA SER A 56 -3.50 -16.68 -5.82
C SER A 56 -4.58 -17.52 -6.50
N GLY A 57 -5.04 -17.09 -7.68
CA GLY A 57 -6.22 -17.63 -8.36
C GLY A 57 -7.55 -17.36 -7.63
N GLY A 58 -7.52 -16.52 -6.58
CA GLY A 58 -8.57 -16.36 -5.58
C GLY A 58 -9.92 -15.86 -6.09
N PRO A 59 -10.92 -15.86 -5.21
CA PRO A 59 -12.29 -15.51 -5.55
C PRO A 59 -12.40 -14.04 -5.99
N SER A 60 -13.32 -13.77 -6.92
CA SER A 60 -13.61 -12.43 -7.41
C SER A 60 -13.95 -11.48 -6.25
N GLN A 61 -13.61 -10.20 -6.40
CA GLN A 61 -14.02 -9.16 -5.44
C GLN A 61 -15.55 -9.06 -5.34
N LEU A 62 -16.24 -9.25 -6.48
CA LEU A 62 -17.71 -9.25 -6.56
C LEU A 62 -18.28 -10.44 -5.78
N ASP A 63 -17.63 -11.59 -5.86
CA ASP A 63 -18.08 -12.81 -5.19
C ASP A 63 -17.71 -12.86 -3.69
N THR A 64 -17.08 -11.80 -3.16
CA THR A 64 -16.58 -11.77 -1.78
C THR A 64 -16.93 -10.49 -1.04
N LEU A 65 -16.12 -9.44 -1.19
CA LEU A 65 -16.11 -8.28 -0.31
C LEU A 65 -16.73 -7.02 -0.95
N ASP A 66 -17.25 -7.11 -2.18
CA ASP A 66 -17.88 -6.01 -2.91
C ASP A 66 -18.99 -6.48 -3.88
N PRO A 67 -20.09 -7.10 -3.40
CA PRO A 67 -21.05 -7.85 -4.23
C PRO A 67 -22.01 -7.02 -5.07
N LYS A 68 -21.77 -5.71 -5.24
CA LYS A 68 -22.54 -4.77 -6.10
C LYS A 68 -24.05 -5.10 -6.19
N PRO A 69 -24.81 -5.01 -5.08
CA PRO A 69 -26.22 -5.44 -5.02
C PRO A 69 -27.11 -4.82 -6.09
N ASP A 70 -26.84 -3.56 -6.45
CA ASP A 70 -27.64 -2.77 -7.39
C ASP A 70 -27.24 -2.98 -8.86
N ALA A 71 -26.18 -3.76 -9.13
CA ALA A 71 -25.78 -4.07 -10.50
C ALA A 71 -26.64 -5.21 -11.09
N PRO A 72 -26.76 -5.31 -12.43
CA PRO A 72 -27.43 -6.42 -13.09
C PRO A 72 -26.85 -7.77 -12.66
N ALA A 73 -27.68 -8.83 -12.66
CA ALA A 73 -27.29 -10.16 -12.21
C ALA A 73 -26.07 -10.70 -12.98
N GLU A 74 -25.98 -10.37 -14.27
CA GLU A 74 -24.88 -10.74 -15.16
C GLU A 74 -23.55 -10.06 -14.77
N VAL A 75 -23.62 -8.94 -14.04
CA VAL A 75 -22.44 -8.18 -13.58
C VAL A 75 -22.08 -8.56 -12.15
N ARG A 76 -23.05 -8.58 -11.23
CA ARG A 76 -22.78 -8.81 -9.80
C ARG A 76 -22.50 -10.26 -9.44
N GLY A 77 -22.82 -11.21 -10.32
CA GLY A 77 -22.66 -12.63 -10.10
C GLY A 77 -23.90 -13.30 -9.49
N GLU A 78 -23.78 -14.60 -9.23
CA GLU A 78 -24.88 -15.44 -8.73
C GLU A 78 -25.10 -15.31 -7.21
N PHE A 79 -24.08 -14.87 -6.47
CA PHE A 79 -24.12 -14.85 -5.01
C PHE A 79 -24.95 -13.69 -4.46
N THR A 80 -25.54 -13.93 -3.29
CA THR A 80 -26.38 -12.95 -2.61
C THR A 80 -25.59 -12.14 -1.58
N PRO A 81 -25.73 -10.81 -1.55
CA PRO A 81 -25.18 -9.98 -0.48
C PRO A 81 -25.90 -10.22 0.86
N ILE A 82 -25.14 -10.29 1.95
CA ILE A 82 -25.63 -10.29 3.34
C ILE A 82 -25.18 -9.02 4.07
N SER A 83 -26.01 -8.55 4.99
CA SER A 83 -25.66 -7.40 5.85
C SER A 83 -24.57 -7.76 6.84
N THR A 84 -23.71 -6.79 7.14
CA THR A 84 -22.65 -6.94 8.14
C THR A 84 -23.03 -6.29 9.47
N THR A 85 -22.13 -6.31 10.45
CA THR A 85 -22.32 -5.62 11.74
C THR A 85 -22.28 -4.10 11.58
N ILE A 86 -21.63 -3.60 10.53
CA ILE A 86 -21.62 -2.17 10.18
C ILE A 86 -22.85 -1.88 9.30
N PRO A 87 -23.76 -0.98 9.71
CA PRO A 87 -24.92 -0.62 8.90
C PRO A 87 -24.52 -0.05 7.54
N GLY A 88 -25.15 -0.54 6.47
CA GLY A 88 -24.86 -0.14 5.09
C GLY A 88 -23.76 -0.97 4.41
N ASP A 89 -22.95 -1.71 5.16
CA ASP A 89 -21.94 -2.61 4.59
C ASP A 89 -22.51 -4.00 4.34
N GLN A 90 -22.16 -4.56 3.17
CA GLN A 90 -22.55 -5.89 2.73
C GLN A 90 -21.35 -6.68 2.17
N VAL A 91 -21.40 -8.00 2.36
CA VAL A 91 -20.44 -8.99 1.81
C VAL A 91 -21.21 -10.20 1.28
N CYS A 92 -20.53 -11.11 0.58
CA CYS A 92 -21.14 -12.34 0.06
C CYS A 92 -21.67 -13.26 1.17
N GLU A 93 -22.80 -13.94 0.92
CA GLU A 93 -23.45 -14.90 1.82
C GLU A 93 -22.55 -16.05 2.29
N HIS A 94 -21.49 -16.38 1.54
CA HIS A 94 -20.50 -17.39 1.90
C HIS A 94 -19.48 -16.92 2.94
N LEU A 95 -19.53 -15.66 3.37
CA LEU A 95 -18.62 -15.07 4.36
C LEU A 95 -19.32 -14.67 5.69
N PRO A 96 -20.20 -15.50 6.28
CA PRO A 96 -21.04 -15.09 7.41
C PRO A 96 -20.22 -14.76 8.66
N LYS A 97 -19.10 -15.46 8.89
CA LYS A 97 -18.19 -15.19 10.02
C LYS A 97 -17.46 -13.86 9.86
N LEU A 98 -17.11 -13.47 8.64
CA LEU A 98 -16.49 -12.17 8.37
C LEU A 98 -17.51 -11.03 8.51
N ALA A 99 -18.74 -11.24 8.03
CA ALA A 99 -19.83 -10.28 8.17
C ALA A 99 -20.11 -9.91 9.65
N GLN A 100 -20.10 -10.92 10.53
CA GLN A 100 -20.27 -10.77 11.99
C GLN A 100 -19.08 -10.08 12.68
N GLN A 101 -17.94 -9.96 12.02
CA GLN A 101 -16.71 -9.43 12.61
C GLN A 101 -16.24 -8.13 11.96
N THR A 102 -17.05 -7.49 11.11
CA THR A 102 -16.72 -6.25 10.38
C THR A 102 -16.32 -5.08 11.25
N ASN A 103 -16.67 -5.08 12.54
CA ASN A 103 -16.17 -4.12 13.52
C ASN A 103 -14.70 -4.34 13.94
N ARG A 104 -14.03 -5.40 13.46
CA ARG A 104 -12.65 -5.79 13.81
C ARG A 104 -11.65 -5.68 12.67
N TRP A 105 -12.13 -5.38 11.46
CA TRP A 105 -11.31 -5.29 10.26
C TRP A 105 -11.87 -4.23 9.32
N ALA A 106 -11.12 -3.88 8.29
CA ALA A 106 -11.53 -2.88 7.31
C ALA A 106 -11.44 -3.48 5.90
N ILE A 107 -12.42 -3.15 5.07
CA ILE A 107 -12.40 -3.44 3.64
C ILE A 107 -11.76 -2.25 2.92
N VAL A 108 -10.76 -2.51 2.07
CA VAL A 108 -10.15 -1.48 1.20
C VAL A 108 -10.48 -1.82 -0.25
N ARG A 109 -11.41 -1.07 -0.85
CA ARG A 109 -11.89 -1.28 -2.24
C ARG A 109 -11.20 -0.38 -3.28
N THR A 110 -10.16 0.33 -2.88
CA THR A 110 -9.48 1.35 -3.70
C THR A 110 -8.20 0.85 -4.37
N LEU A 111 -7.82 -0.41 -4.15
CA LEU A 111 -6.63 -1.00 -4.77
C LEU A 111 -6.96 -1.40 -6.20
N ALA A 112 -6.21 -0.86 -7.16
CA ALA A 112 -6.33 -1.20 -8.58
C ALA A 112 -4.97 -1.13 -9.28
N HIS A 113 -4.80 -1.92 -10.33
CA HIS A 113 -3.63 -1.89 -11.21
C HIS A 113 -4.03 -2.05 -12.67
N ARG A 114 -3.09 -1.86 -13.59
CA ARG A 114 -3.31 -1.93 -15.04
C ARG A 114 -2.86 -3.25 -15.67
N GLU A 115 -2.39 -4.18 -14.85
CA GLU A 115 -1.98 -5.51 -15.31
C GLU A 115 -3.20 -6.41 -15.51
N HIS A 116 -3.29 -7.07 -16.65
CA HIS A 116 -4.40 -7.96 -17.03
C HIS A 116 -4.03 -9.44 -16.94
N ASN A 117 -2.84 -9.71 -16.42
CA ASN A 117 -2.20 -11.02 -16.40
C ASN A 117 -1.88 -11.38 -14.94
N HIS A 118 -2.17 -12.62 -14.54
CA HIS A 118 -2.14 -13.03 -13.13
C HIS A 118 -0.73 -12.97 -12.53
N LEU A 119 0.30 -13.35 -13.30
CA LEU A 119 1.68 -13.23 -12.84
C LEU A 119 2.08 -11.77 -12.60
N LEU A 120 1.71 -10.86 -13.50
CA LEU A 120 2.06 -9.44 -13.41
C LEU A 120 1.28 -8.71 -12.33
N ALA A 121 0.00 -9.02 -12.19
CA ALA A 121 -0.82 -8.54 -11.09
C ALA A 121 -0.21 -8.94 -9.74
N THR A 122 0.29 -10.17 -9.64
CA THR A 122 0.92 -10.67 -8.42
C THR A 122 2.24 -9.97 -8.13
N HIS A 123 3.09 -9.77 -9.13
CA HIS A 123 4.30 -8.96 -8.96
C HIS A 123 3.96 -7.55 -8.44
N VAL A 124 2.93 -6.89 -8.99
CA VAL A 124 2.47 -5.58 -8.50
C VAL A 124 1.98 -5.68 -7.05
N ALA A 125 1.24 -6.73 -6.68
CA ALA A 125 0.78 -6.93 -5.32
C ALA A 125 1.93 -7.12 -4.32
N LEU A 126 3.01 -7.79 -4.72
CA LEU A 126 4.16 -8.10 -3.85
C LEU A 126 5.20 -6.96 -3.79
N THR A 127 5.35 -6.17 -4.85
CA THR A 127 6.42 -5.15 -4.96
C THR A 127 5.89 -3.71 -4.98
N GLY A 128 4.59 -3.52 -5.22
CA GLY A 128 3.99 -2.20 -5.46
C GLY A 128 4.40 -1.57 -6.79
N ARG A 129 5.08 -2.31 -7.68
CA ARG A 129 5.62 -1.80 -8.95
C ARG A 129 5.25 -2.74 -10.10
N PRO A 130 4.96 -2.19 -11.30
CA PRO A 130 4.90 -3.01 -12.49
C PRO A 130 6.28 -3.59 -12.79
N THR A 131 6.32 -4.79 -13.37
CA THR A 131 7.55 -5.39 -13.87
C THR A 131 8.18 -4.48 -14.94
N PRO A 132 9.51 -4.24 -14.89
CA PRO A 132 10.19 -3.36 -15.84
C PRO A 132 10.37 -3.98 -17.25
N VAL A 133 10.15 -5.28 -17.39
CA VAL A 133 10.29 -6.02 -18.65
C VAL A 133 9.03 -5.88 -19.52
N PRO A 134 9.14 -5.64 -20.85
CA PRO A 134 8.03 -5.16 -21.69
C PRO A 134 6.80 -6.09 -21.74
N ARG A 135 5.64 -5.49 -22.01
CA ARG A 135 4.30 -6.11 -22.03
C ARG A 135 4.07 -7.03 -23.26
N GLY A 136 3.59 -8.26 -23.03
CA GLY A 136 3.35 -9.37 -23.99
C GLY A 136 3.94 -10.72 -23.48
N GLY A 137 3.54 -11.94 -23.86
CA GLY A 137 2.34 -12.47 -24.55
C GLY A 137 1.81 -13.79 -23.94
N SER A 138 2.43 -14.30 -22.87
CA SER A 138 1.89 -15.37 -22.02
C SER A 138 2.53 -15.32 -20.63
N ASP A 139 1.91 -15.98 -19.65
CA ASP A 139 2.51 -16.21 -18.34
C ASP A 139 3.87 -16.94 -18.44
N LEU A 140 4.03 -17.75 -19.49
CA LEU A 140 5.19 -18.61 -19.67
C LEU A 140 6.47 -17.90 -20.10
N ASP A 141 6.36 -16.67 -20.62
CA ASP A 141 7.51 -15.92 -21.14
C ASP A 141 8.22 -15.10 -20.04
N ARG A 142 7.76 -15.20 -18.79
CA ARG A 142 8.21 -14.34 -17.70
C ARG A 142 8.81 -15.14 -16.56
N VAL A 143 10.13 -15.22 -16.60
CA VAL A 143 10.96 -15.83 -15.56
C VAL A 143 11.45 -14.74 -14.62
N GLU A 144 11.63 -15.08 -13.34
CA GLU A 144 12.24 -14.20 -12.34
C GLU A 144 13.58 -13.63 -12.83
N THR A 145 13.77 -12.31 -12.73
CA THR A 145 15.01 -11.64 -13.14
C THR A 145 15.59 -10.72 -12.07
N ARG A 146 16.90 -10.48 -12.15
CA ARG A 146 17.61 -9.50 -11.28
C ARG A 146 17.15 -8.05 -11.46
N ASN A 147 16.38 -7.76 -12.50
CA ASN A 147 15.88 -6.41 -12.78
C ASN A 147 14.56 -6.12 -12.05
N GLU A 148 14.01 -7.08 -11.31
CA GLU A 148 12.76 -6.91 -10.58
C GLU A 148 12.88 -5.97 -9.39
N PHE A 149 11.77 -5.30 -9.06
CA PHE A 149 11.71 -4.50 -7.85
C PHE A 149 11.68 -5.41 -6.61
N PRO A 150 12.30 -5.00 -5.50
CA PRO A 150 12.27 -5.78 -4.27
C PRO A 150 10.84 -5.96 -3.78
N ASN A 151 10.56 -7.14 -3.22
CA ASN A 151 9.29 -7.40 -2.57
C ASN A 151 9.15 -6.60 -1.26
N TYR A 152 7.95 -6.55 -0.69
CA TYR A 152 7.67 -5.80 0.54
C TYR A 152 8.57 -6.20 1.73
N ALA A 153 9.01 -7.46 1.83
CA ALA A 153 9.87 -7.93 2.91
C ALA A 153 11.32 -7.48 2.73
N SER A 154 11.85 -7.56 1.51
CA SER A 154 13.18 -7.04 1.16
C SER A 154 13.26 -5.52 1.31
N ALA A 155 12.21 -4.81 0.86
CA ALA A 155 12.10 -3.37 1.06
C ALA A 155 12.05 -3.01 2.55
N LEU A 156 11.35 -3.80 3.38
CA LEU A 156 11.34 -3.62 4.83
C LEU A 156 12.71 -3.85 5.45
N ASP A 157 13.45 -4.86 4.99
CA ASP A 157 14.81 -5.15 5.46
C ASP A 157 15.77 -4.00 5.13
N PHE A 158 15.68 -3.44 3.93
CA PHE A 158 16.49 -2.30 3.52
C PHE A 158 16.18 -1.03 4.34
N ILE A 159 14.88 -0.71 4.52
CA ILE A 159 14.45 0.48 5.26
C ILE A 159 14.71 0.33 6.76
N ARG A 160 14.61 -0.90 7.28
CA ARG A 160 14.75 -1.19 8.71
C ARG A 160 15.47 -2.54 8.93
N PRO A 161 16.81 -2.55 8.78
CA PRO A 161 17.60 -3.74 8.95
C PRO A 161 17.41 -4.34 10.35
N ARG A 162 17.32 -5.68 10.40
CA ARG A 162 17.24 -6.42 11.65
C ARG A 162 18.62 -6.87 12.10
N SER A 163 18.86 -6.87 13.41
CA SER A 163 20.11 -7.31 14.03
C SER A 163 19.95 -8.53 14.93
N ASP A 164 18.76 -9.15 14.93
CA ASP A 164 18.38 -10.24 15.82
C ASP A 164 18.47 -11.63 15.16
N GLY A 165 19.06 -11.73 13.96
CA GLY A 165 19.26 -12.98 13.23
C GLY A 165 17.99 -13.55 12.58
N MET A 166 16.84 -12.85 12.68
CA MET A 166 15.59 -13.27 12.04
C MET A 166 15.39 -12.56 10.70
N PRO A 167 14.90 -13.25 9.65
CA PRO A 167 14.59 -12.61 8.37
C PRO A 167 13.43 -11.61 8.51
N SER A 168 13.45 -10.57 7.67
CA SER A 168 12.38 -9.56 7.61
C SER A 168 11.08 -10.06 6.97
N GLY A 169 11.11 -11.21 6.28
CA GLY A 169 9.93 -11.93 5.81
C GLY A 169 10.26 -13.35 5.34
N VAL A 170 9.23 -14.20 5.30
CA VAL A 170 9.30 -15.59 4.81
C VAL A 170 8.03 -15.92 4.04
N SER A 171 8.17 -16.68 2.95
CA SER A 171 7.04 -17.23 2.19
C SER A 171 6.82 -18.68 2.59
N LEU A 172 5.60 -19.06 2.97
CA LEU A 172 5.25 -20.39 3.46
C LEU A 172 3.90 -20.85 2.88
N PRO A 173 3.65 -22.16 2.72
CA PRO A 173 4.63 -23.25 2.80
C PRO A 173 5.43 -23.44 1.50
N ASN A 174 4.89 -22.98 0.38
CA ASN A 174 5.44 -23.16 -0.96
C ASN A 174 5.58 -21.81 -1.67
N TYR A 175 6.43 -21.76 -2.68
CA TYR A 175 6.51 -20.64 -3.61
C TYR A 175 5.28 -20.59 -4.51
N LEU A 176 4.93 -19.39 -4.97
CA LEU A 176 3.94 -19.19 -6.02
C LEU A 176 4.58 -19.67 -7.32
N ILE A 177 3.99 -20.71 -7.91
CA ILE A 177 4.48 -21.35 -9.13
C ILE A 177 3.32 -21.58 -10.10
N GLU A 178 3.60 -21.55 -11.40
CA GLU A 178 2.69 -21.98 -12.46
C GLU A 178 3.45 -22.97 -13.36
N GLY A 179 3.08 -24.25 -13.26
CA GLY A 179 3.82 -25.32 -13.92
C GLY A 179 5.31 -25.31 -13.49
N PRO A 180 6.26 -25.24 -14.44
CA PRO A 180 7.69 -25.19 -14.13
C PRO A 180 8.21 -23.80 -13.73
N LEU A 181 7.36 -22.76 -13.73
CA LEU A 181 7.79 -21.37 -13.55
C LEU A 181 7.52 -20.86 -12.14
N THR A 182 8.52 -20.18 -11.57
CA THR A 182 8.37 -19.44 -10.31
C THR A 182 7.90 -18.02 -10.60
N TRP A 183 6.89 -17.55 -9.88
CA TRP A 183 6.30 -16.25 -10.13
C TRP A 183 7.27 -15.12 -9.72
N PRO A 184 7.36 -14.04 -10.51
CA PRO A 184 8.24 -12.92 -10.23
C PRO A 184 7.80 -12.11 -8.99
N GLY A 185 8.73 -11.39 -8.39
CA GLY A 185 8.49 -10.54 -7.22
C GLY A 185 8.45 -11.29 -5.88
N GLN A 186 8.83 -12.57 -5.84
CA GLN A 186 8.88 -13.38 -4.62
C GLN A 186 10.25 -13.38 -3.96
N HIS A 187 11.34 -13.38 -4.74
CA HIS A 187 12.70 -13.46 -4.21
C HIS A 187 13.56 -12.24 -4.54
N SER A 188 12.96 -11.17 -5.08
CA SER A 188 13.65 -9.93 -5.32
C SER A 188 14.09 -9.28 -3.99
N SER A 189 15.40 -9.35 -3.73
CA SER A 189 16.12 -8.73 -2.61
C SER A 189 16.91 -7.52 -3.07
#